data_AF-F6DE32-F1
#
_entry.id   AF-F6DE32-F1
#
_cell.length_a   1.000
_cell.length_b   1.000
_cell.length_c   1.000
_cell.angle_alpha   90.00
_cell.angle_beta   90.00
_cell.angle_gamma   90.00
#
_symmetry.space_group_name_H-M   'P 1'
#
loop_
_entity.id
_entity.type
_entity.pdbx_description
1 polymer ?
#
loop_
_entity_poly.entity_id
_entity_poly.type
_entity_poly.pdbx_seq_one_letter_code
_entity_poly.pdbx_strand_id
1 'polypeptide(L)'
;MDEGKILYEGLTFDDVLLLPDYSEVLPKEVSVRTRLTKRLFLNIPILSAAMDTVTEAEMAIAMAREGGLGVIHKNLSIEAQAAMVRKVKRSEAGMIQDPVTLPPTATLEDAERLMREYRIGGLPVVDVYGRLLGLVTNRDLRFERDLKRPVTEVMTPVERLVTARPGTTLEEAEELLRRHKVEKLPLVDESGRLKGLITLKDIVKRRQYPNAVKDVQGRLLVGAAVGASKDLPERAQALVEAGVDVLVLDSAHGHSKGILEALAYLKETFGERVEVIAGNVATREGARALAERGADAVKVGIGPGSICTTRVVTGVGVPQITAILEAVAGVKDLDVPVIADGGIKYTGDVAKAIAAGAHAVMLGSMLAGTDEAPGEEVLKDGRRYKLYRGMGSLGAMRQGSADRYFQDPDKGETEAKKLVPEGIEGMVPYKGPVADVLYQIVGGLRSAMGYVGAPDIETFRKKARFVRMTMAGLIESHPHDVVVVKEAPNYSR
;
A
#
# COMPACT_ATOMS: atom_id res chain seq x y z
N MET A 1 -10.76 36.26 -29.10
CA MET A 1 -10.10 35.04 -28.60
C MET A 1 -11.15 33.95 -28.61
N ASP A 2 -10.81 32.74 -29.02
CA ASP A 2 -11.75 31.62 -29.10
C ASP A 2 -12.16 31.22 -27.67
N GLU A 3 -13.35 31.66 -27.24
CA GLU A 3 -13.84 31.59 -25.85
C GLU A 3 -13.98 30.16 -25.30
N GLY A 4 -13.75 29.12 -26.12
CA GLY A 4 -13.80 27.71 -25.73
C GLY A 4 -12.46 26.98 -25.59
N LYS A 5 -11.31 27.60 -25.92
CA LYS A 5 -10.00 26.90 -25.87
C LYS A 5 -9.29 26.99 -24.53
N ILE A 6 -9.48 28.08 -23.79
CA ILE A 6 -8.97 28.25 -22.43
C ILE A 6 -10.18 28.22 -21.50
N LEU A 7 -10.38 27.08 -20.83
CA LEU A 7 -11.60 26.83 -20.06
C LEU A 7 -11.57 27.49 -18.68
N TYR A 8 -10.46 27.37 -17.95
CA TYR A 8 -10.32 27.87 -16.58
C TYR A 8 -8.85 27.94 -16.15
N GLU A 9 -8.60 28.69 -15.07
CA GLU A 9 -7.32 28.72 -14.36
C GLU A 9 -7.20 27.51 -13.42
N GLY A 10 -6.06 26.83 -13.44
CA GLY A 10 -5.78 25.69 -12.56
C GLY A 10 -4.82 26.07 -11.42
N LEU A 11 -4.99 25.42 -10.26
CA LEU A 11 -4.20 25.63 -9.05
C LEU A 11 -3.46 24.35 -8.65
N THR A 12 -2.26 24.51 -8.11
CA THR A 12 -1.45 23.46 -7.47
C THR A 12 -1.24 23.76 -5.99
N PHE A 13 -0.50 22.89 -5.29
CA PHE A 13 -0.28 22.99 -3.85
C PHE A 13 0.31 24.33 -3.40
N ASP A 14 1.24 24.88 -4.19
CA ASP A 14 1.95 26.13 -3.90
C ASP A 14 1.09 27.38 -4.16
N ASP A 15 -0.08 27.25 -4.79
CA ASP A 15 -0.97 28.40 -5.06
C ASP A 15 -1.96 28.64 -3.92
N VAL A 16 -2.06 27.72 -2.95
CA VAL A 16 -3.10 27.73 -1.93
C VAL A 16 -2.58 27.43 -0.52
N LEU A 17 -3.25 28.02 0.48
CA LEU A 17 -3.12 27.70 1.91
C LEU A 17 -4.46 27.23 2.47
N LEU A 18 -4.42 26.41 3.51
CA LEU A 18 -5.60 26.05 4.28
C LEU A 18 -5.98 27.22 5.21
N LEU A 19 -7.25 27.60 5.20
CA LEU A 19 -7.78 28.61 6.10
C LEU A 19 -8.06 27.95 7.47
N PRO A 20 -7.46 28.45 8.58
CA PRO A 20 -7.80 27.98 9.92
C PRO A 20 -9.29 28.19 10.24
N ASP A 21 -9.84 27.36 11.12
CA ASP A 21 -11.25 27.45 11.53
C ASP A 21 -11.42 27.07 13.01
N TYR A 22 -12.60 27.29 13.56
CA TYR A 22 -12.94 26.92 14.94
C TYR A 22 -12.70 25.43 15.17
N SER A 23 -12.05 25.10 16.29
CA SER A 23 -11.63 23.75 16.65
C SER A 23 -11.88 23.42 18.11
N GLU A 24 -12.57 22.30 18.35
CA GLU A 24 -12.75 21.67 19.66
C GLU A 24 -11.86 20.43 19.83
N VAL A 25 -11.02 20.11 18.83
CA VAL A 25 -10.21 18.89 18.79
C VAL A 25 -8.73 19.20 18.73
N LEU A 26 -7.94 18.43 19.48
CA LEU A 26 -6.49 18.50 19.44
C LEU A 26 -5.94 17.50 18.40
N PRO A 27 -4.76 17.77 17.79
CA PRO A 27 -4.14 16.86 16.81
C PRO A 27 -3.98 15.39 17.27
N LYS A 28 -3.82 15.16 18.58
CA LYS A 28 -3.70 13.80 19.15
C LYS A 28 -5.04 13.04 19.20
N GLU A 29 -6.16 13.76 19.13
CA GLU A 29 -7.52 13.21 19.28
C GLU A 29 -8.16 12.87 17.94
N VAL A 30 -7.67 13.46 16.84
CA VAL A 30 -8.26 13.25 15.52
C VAL A 30 -8.00 11.83 14.98
N SER A 31 -8.92 11.32 14.18
CA SER A 31 -8.76 10.07 13.44
C SER A 31 -8.30 10.34 12.01
N VAL A 32 -7.17 9.75 11.63
CA VAL A 32 -6.68 9.78 10.24
C VAL A 32 -7.06 8.53 9.45
N ARG A 33 -7.91 7.67 10.03
CA ARG A 33 -8.43 6.48 9.34
C ARG A 33 -9.25 6.93 8.13
N THR A 34 -9.00 6.29 6.99
CA THR A 34 -9.66 6.64 5.73
C THR A 34 -10.22 5.41 5.03
N ARG A 35 -11.20 5.65 4.18
CA ARG A 35 -11.74 4.66 3.25
C ARG A 35 -10.94 4.73 1.94
N LEU A 36 -10.23 3.66 1.60
CA LEU A 36 -9.42 3.59 0.39
C LEU A 36 -10.24 3.23 -0.85
N THR A 37 -11.10 2.23 -0.70
CA THR A 37 -12.01 1.72 -1.74
C THR A 37 -13.40 1.55 -1.14
N LYS A 38 -14.33 0.85 -1.81
CA LYS A 38 -15.65 0.57 -1.23
C LYS A 38 -15.57 -0.29 0.03
N ARG A 39 -14.65 -1.27 0.07
CA ARG A 39 -14.54 -2.24 1.17
C ARG A 39 -13.25 -2.14 2.00
N LEU A 40 -12.22 -1.45 1.51
CA LEU A 40 -10.93 -1.36 2.19
C LEU A 40 -10.77 -0.02 2.92
N PHE A 41 -10.26 -0.11 4.14
CA PHE A 41 -9.93 1.02 5.00
C PHE A 41 -8.45 0.98 5.36
N LEU A 42 -7.84 2.16 5.42
CA LEU A 42 -6.49 2.34 5.92
C LEU A 42 -6.51 3.11 7.25
N ASN A 43 -5.53 2.83 8.11
CA ASN A 43 -5.39 3.56 9.37
C ASN A 43 -4.62 4.87 9.20
N ILE A 44 -3.88 5.03 8.09
CA ILE A 44 -3.34 6.31 7.62
C ILE A 44 -3.65 6.47 6.12
N PRO A 45 -3.88 7.69 5.61
CA PRO A 45 -4.35 7.92 4.24
C PRO A 45 -3.21 7.95 3.21
N ILE A 46 -2.30 6.97 3.27
CA ILE A 46 -1.05 6.98 2.51
C ILE A 46 -0.82 5.65 1.78
N LEU A 47 -0.51 5.76 0.49
CA LEU A 47 -0.05 4.66 -0.34
C LEU A 47 1.37 4.93 -0.83
N SER A 48 2.19 3.89 -0.94
CA SER A 48 3.46 3.98 -1.66
C SER A 48 3.27 3.66 -3.15
N ALA A 49 3.88 4.47 -4.01
CA ALA A 49 3.67 4.40 -5.46
C ALA A 49 4.20 3.09 -6.08
N ALA A 50 3.52 2.63 -7.13
CA ALA A 50 3.86 1.42 -7.88
C ALA A 50 5.07 1.62 -8.81
N MET A 51 6.23 1.86 -8.22
CA MET A 51 7.47 2.16 -8.93
C MET A 51 8.61 1.24 -8.46
N ASP A 52 9.47 0.87 -9.40
CA ASP A 52 10.63 0.00 -9.18
C ASP A 52 11.75 0.60 -8.30
N THR A 53 11.62 1.88 -7.96
CA THR A 53 12.49 2.58 -6.99
C THR A 53 11.76 2.98 -5.71
N VAL A 54 10.51 2.53 -5.53
CA VAL A 54 9.68 2.89 -4.37
C VAL A 54 9.15 1.65 -3.65
N THR A 55 8.45 0.75 -4.36
CA THR A 55 7.66 -0.29 -3.67
C THR A 55 7.90 -1.70 -4.19
N GLU A 56 8.67 -2.46 -3.40
CA GLU A 56 8.68 -3.92 -3.41
C GLU A 56 8.14 -4.47 -2.07
N ALA A 57 8.37 -5.76 -1.80
CA ALA A 57 7.80 -6.44 -0.64
C ALA A 57 8.17 -5.78 0.71
N GLU A 58 9.41 -5.31 0.90
CA GLU A 58 9.83 -4.70 2.17
C GLU A 58 9.08 -3.39 2.44
N MET A 59 9.02 -2.49 1.45
CA MET A 59 8.21 -1.27 1.53
C MET A 59 6.74 -1.62 1.78
N ALA A 60 6.16 -2.58 1.06
CA ALA A 60 4.75 -2.94 1.24
C ALA A 60 4.44 -3.48 2.64
N ILE A 61 5.34 -4.29 3.21
CA ILE A 61 5.24 -4.77 4.60
C ILE A 61 5.29 -3.60 5.58
N ALA A 62 6.26 -2.70 5.40
CA ALA A 62 6.43 -1.56 6.29
C ALA A 62 5.25 -0.58 6.22
N MET A 63 4.79 -0.24 5.02
CA MET A 63 3.59 0.57 4.80
C MET A 63 2.36 -0.04 5.49
N ALA A 64 2.12 -1.34 5.29
CA ALA A 64 0.98 -2.02 5.89
C ALA A 64 1.05 -2.08 7.42
N ARG A 65 2.25 -2.20 8.00
CA ARG A 65 2.47 -2.15 9.45
C ARG A 65 2.19 -0.78 10.06
N GLU A 66 2.56 0.28 9.37
CA GLU A 66 2.28 1.66 9.80
C GLU A 66 0.85 2.11 9.48
N GLY A 67 0.08 1.25 8.79
CA GLY A 67 -1.34 1.44 8.54
C GLY A 67 -1.71 2.04 7.19
N GLY A 68 -0.74 2.18 6.29
CA GLY A 68 -0.91 2.56 4.90
C GLY A 68 -0.94 1.35 3.98
N LEU A 69 -0.73 1.54 2.68
CA LEU A 69 -0.70 0.44 1.71
C LEU A 69 0.48 0.57 0.75
N GLY A 70 1.22 -0.52 0.54
CA GLY A 70 2.18 -0.58 -0.57
C GLY A 70 1.59 -1.19 -1.82
N VAL A 71 1.87 -0.58 -2.99
CA VAL A 71 1.51 -1.13 -4.30
C VAL A 71 2.76 -1.66 -5.00
N ILE A 72 2.86 -2.99 -5.15
CA ILE A 72 3.98 -3.63 -5.85
C ILE A 72 3.94 -3.26 -7.34
N HIS A 73 5.06 -2.74 -7.87
CA HIS A 73 5.15 -2.35 -9.29
C HIS A 73 5.09 -3.55 -10.24
N LYS A 74 4.83 -3.27 -11.52
CA LYS A 74 4.69 -4.30 -12.58
C LYS A 74 5.93 -4.52 -13.44
N ASN A 75 7.02 -3.75 -13.27
CA ASN A 75 8.34 -3.97 -13.91
C ASN A 75 9.03 -5.25 -13.37
N LEU A 76 8.31 -6.37 -13.42
CA LEU A 76 8.67 -7.69 -12.91
C LEU A 76 7.97 -8.74 -13.79
N SER A 77 8.51 -9.95 -13.83
CA SER A 77 7.73 -11.09 -14.34
C SER A 77 6.48 -11.30 -13.48
N ILE A 78 5.46 -11.94 -14.05
CA ILE A 78 4.20 -12.23 -13.34
C ILE A 78 4.48 -13.02 -12.07
N GLU A 79 5.37 -14.01 -12.16
CA GLU A 79 5.75 -14.89 -11.05
C GLU A 79 6.47 -14.12 -9.94
N ALA A 80 7.39 -13.21 -10.32
CA ALA A 80 8.13 -12.39 -9.37
C ALA A 80 7.20 -11.41 -8.62
N GLN A 81 6.29 -10.75 -9.34
CA GLN A 81 5.31 -9.86 -8.73
C GLN A 81 4.37 -10.61 -7.79
N ALA A 82 3.85 -11.77 -8.21
CA ALA A 82 3.03 -12.64 -7.38
C ALA A 82 3.81 -13.17 -6.16
N ALA A 83 5.10 -13.49 -6.30
CA ALA A 83 5.94 -13.91 -5.19
C ALA A 83 6.12 -12.80 -4.13
N MET A 84 6.26 -11.54 -4.55
CA MET A 84 6.27 -10.39 -3.63
C MET A 84 4.95 -10.25 -2.89
N VAL A 85 3.81 -10.36 -3.58
CA VAL A 85 2.48 -10.36 -2.95
C VAL A 85 2.40 -11.45 -1.88
N ARG A 86 2.75 -12.71 -2.23
CA ARG A 86 2.76 -13.82 -1.27
C ARG A 86 3.68 -13.53 -0.08
N LYS A 87 4.85 -12.91 -0.31
CA LYS A 87 5.77 -12.53 0.76
C LYS A 87 5.14 -11.53 1.74
N VAL A 88 4.40 -10.53 1.24
CA VAL A 88 3.67 -9.58 2.10
C VAL A 88 2.55 -10.28 2.86
N LYS A 89 1.69 -11.05 2.18
CA LYS A 89 0.58 -11.79 2.81
C LYS A 89 1.05 -12.81 3.85
N ARG A 90 2.27 -13.33 3.73
CA ARG A 90 2.90 -14.26 4.68
C ARG A 90 3.75 -13.58 5.75
N SER A 91 3.96 -12.26 5.67
CA SER A 91 4.80 -11.52 6.62
C SER A 91 4.21 -11.56 8.03
N GLU A 92 2.88 -11.50 8.13
CA GLU A 92 2.13 -11.64 9.37
C GLU A 92 0.91 -12.51 9.11
N ALA A 93 0.69 -13.50 9.97
CA ALA A 93 -0.60 -14.15 10.09
C ALA A 93 -1.26 -13.52 11.33
N GLY A 94 -2.55 -13.21 11.26
CA GLY A 94 -3.30 -12.88 12.47
C GLY A 94 -3.47 -14.12 13.35
N MET A 95 -4.39 -14.05 14.32
CA MET A 95 -5.00 -15.25 14.88
C MET A 95 -5.41 -16.16 13.71
N ILE A 96 -4.74 -17.30 13.59
CA ILE A 96 -4.87 -18.16 12.42
C ILE A 96 -6.18 -18.92 12.60
N GLN A 97 -7.23 -18.54 11.87
CA GLN A 97 -8.54 -19.21 11.97
C GLN A 97 -8.53 -20.61 11.34
N ASP A 98 -7.64 -20.85 10.38
CA ASP A 98 -7.48 -22.14 9.71
C ASP A 98 -5.98 -22.51 9.63
N PRO A 99 -5.39 -23.02 10.73
CA PRO A 99 -3.97 -23.35 10.76
C PRO A 99 -3.67 -24.56 9.89
N VAL A 100 -2.53 -24.55 9.19
CA VAL A 100 -2.04 -25.74 8.49
C VAL A 100 -1.85 -26.87 9.51
N THR A 101 -2.54 -27.99 9.30
CA THR A 101 -2.51 -29.16 10.20
C THR A 101 -1.87 -30.38 9.57
N LEU A 102 -1.49 -31.34 10.41
CA LEU A 102 -1.02 -32.67 10.01
C LEU A 102 -2.01 -33.76 10.45
N PRO A 103 -2.26 -34.80 9.64
CA PRO A 103 -2.90 -36.01 10.14
C PRO A 103 -1.96 -36.80 11.07
N PRO A 104 -2.47 -37.66 11.96
CA PRO A 104 -1.63 -38.46 12.87
C PRO A 104 -0.73 -39.46 12.13
N THR A 105 -1.08 -39.81 10.89
CA THR A 105 -0.30 -40.71 10.03
C THR A 105 0.85 -40.00 9.29
N ALA A 106 0.96 -38.67 9.39
CA ALA A 106 2.03 -37.94 8.73
C ALA A 106 3.40 -38.26 9.33
N THR A 107 4.44 -38.13 8.53
CA THR A 107 5.83 -38.34 8.96
C THR A 107 6.48 -37.05 9.45
N LEU A 108 7.63 -37.15 10.12
CA LEU A 108 8.44 -35.96 10.46
C LEU A 108 8.96 -35.24 9.20
N GLU A 109 9.21 -35.97 8.10
CA GLU A 109 9.56 -35.40 6.80
C GLU A 109 8.42 -34.53 6.24
N ASP A 110 7.16 -34.98 6.35
CA ASP A 110 6.00 -34.16 5.97
C ASP A 110 5.90 -32.89 6.81
N ALA A 111 6.12 -33.02 8.12
CA ALA A 111 6.13 -31.88 9.03
C ALA A 111 7.22 -30.87 8.65
N GLU A 112 8.45 -31.33 8.40
CA GLU A 112 9.57 -30.47 8.01
C GLU A 112 9.30 -29.77 6.66
N ARG A 113 8.77 -30.52 5.68
CA ARG A 113 8.38 -29.98 4.37
C ARG A 113 7.37 -28.86 4.51
N LEU A 114 6.27 -29.08 5.24
CA LEU A 114 5.25 -28.06 5.45
C LEU A 114 5.78 -26.88 6.27
N MET A 115 6.54 -27.12 7.34
CA MET A 115 7.17 -26.05 8.13
C MET A 115 8.08 -25.17 7.27
N ARG A 116 8.84 -25.77 6.34
CA ARG A 116 9.70 -25.04 5.40
C ARG A 116 8.91 -24.29 4.32
N GLU A 117 7.92 -24.95 3.72
CA GLU A 117 7.08 -24.39 2.65
C GLU A 117 6.26 -23.18 3.15
N TYR A 118 5.66 -23.32 4.33
CA TYR A 118 4.82 -22.30 4.95
C TYR A 118 5.61 -21.38 5.90
N ARG A 119 6.89 -21.65 6.16
CA ARG A 119 7.77 -20.93 7.13
C ARG A 119 7.15 -20.78 8.52
N ILE A 120 6.44 -21.81 8.96
CA ILE A 120 5.78 -21.88 10.26
C ILE A 120 6.58 -22.76 11.21
N GLY A 121 6.72 -22.32 12.46
CA GLY A 121 7.53 -23.01 13.46
C GLY A 121 6.78 -24.10 14.25
N GLY A 122 5.57 -24.45 13.83
CA GLY A 122 4.80 -25.53 14.43
C GLY A 122 3.48 -25.80 13.73
N LEU A 123 3.04 -27.05 13.81
CA LEU A 123 1.90 -27.63 13.10
C LEU A 123 1.02 -28.39 14.10
N PRO A 124 -0.27 -28.04 14.22
CA PRO A 124 -1.22 -28.82 14.99
C PRO A 124 -1.45 -30.18 14.31
N VAL A 125 -1.52 -31.24 15.09
CA VAL A 125 -1.87 -32.59 14.62
C VAL A 125 -3.33 -32.83 14.95
N VAL A 126 -4.14 -33.19 13.95
CA VAL A 126 -5.59 -33.34 14.09
C VAL A 126 -6.08 -34.68 13.55
N ASP A 127 -7.14 -35.23 14.16
CA ASP A 127 -7.82 -36.42 13.64
C ASP A 127 -8.70 -36.12 12.41
N VAL A 128 -9.29 -37.16 11.82
CA VAL A 128 -10.19 -37.04 10.65
C VAL A 128 -11.45 -36.20 10.91
N TYR A 129 -11.78 -35.94 12.18
CA TYR A 129 -12.92 -35.13 12.60
C TYR A 129 -12.51 -33.71 13.02
N GLY A 130 -11.23 -33.34 12.85
CA GLY A 130 -10.66 -32.04 13.17
C GLY A 130 -10.35 -31.83 14.66
N ARG A 131 -10.34 -32.90 15.48
CA ARG A 131 -9.98 -32.80 16.90
C ARG A 131 -8.48 -32.70 17.07
N LEU A 132 -8.05 -31.78 17.93
CA LEU A 132 -6.63 -31.56 18.21
C LEU A 132 -6.05 -32.74 19.01
N LEU A 133 -5.04 -33.41 18.45
CA LEU A 133 -4.33 -34.52 19.08
C LEU A 133 -3.00 -34.08 19.71
N GLY A 134 -2.38 -33.04 19.14
CA GLY A 134 -1.11 -32.53 19.62
C GLY A 134 -0.54 -31.40 18.76
N LEU A 135 0.69 -31.02 19.03
CA LEU A 135 1.41 -29.95 18.32
C LEU A 135 2.86 -30.39 18.13
N VAL A 136 3.35 -30.33 16.90
CA VAL A 136 4.77 -30.53 16.59
C VAL A 136 5.40 -29.18 16.23
N THR A 137 6.61 -28.92 16.71
CA THR A 137 7.32 -27.65 16.51
C THR A 137 8.73 -27.86 15.95
N ASN A 138 9.35 -26.79 15.46
CA ASN A 138 10.75 -26.82 15.00
C ASN A 138 11.72 -27.38 16.06
N ARG A 139 11.39 -27.21 17.35
CA ARG A 139 12.22 -27.70 18.45
C ARG A 139 12.21 -29.22 18.53
N ASP A 140 11.05 -29.82 18.25
CA ASP A 140 10.83 -31.25 18.34
C ASP A 140 11.51 -31.98 17.17
N LEU A 141 11.63 -31.33 16.01
CA LEU A 141 12.31 -31.89 14.83
C LEU A 141 13.84 -31.75 14.85
N ARG A 142 14.40 -30.83 15.65
CA ARG A 142 15.78 -30.34 15.50
C ARG A 142 16.88 -31.39 15.73
N PHE A 143 16.57 -32.44 16.48
CA PHE A 143 17.52 -33.49 16.85
C PHE A 143 17.10 -34.88 16.34
N GLU A 144 16.05 -34.95 15.53
CA GLU A 144 15.54 -36.20 14.99
C GLU A 144 16.39 -36.64 13.79
N ARG A 145 16.81 -37.91 13.80
CA ARG A 145 17.66 -38.51 12.76
C ARG A 145 16.88 -39.35 11.76
N ASP A 146 15.75 -39.92 12.19
CA ASP A 146 14.88 -40.72 11.35
C ASP A 146 13.58 -39.95 11.08
N LEU A 147 13.51 -39.33 9.90
CA LEU A 147 12.38 -38.50 9.50
C LEU A 147 11.16 -39.29 9.03
N LYS A 148 11.26 -40.61 8.88
CA LYS A 148 10.15 -41.47 8.43
C LYS A 148 9.18 -41.85 9.55
N ARG A 149 9.54 -41.55 10.80
CA ARG A 149 8.70 -41.83 11.97
C ARG A 149 7.43 -40.98 11.93
N PRO A 150 6.32 -41.48 12.48
CA PRO A 150 5.06 -40.74 12.54
C PRO A 150 5.16 -39.57 13.53
N VAL A 151 4.48 -38.46 13.20
CA VAL A 151 4.50 -37.24 14.03
C VAL A 151 3.95 -37.45 15.44
N THR A 152 3.09 -38.46 15.63
CA THR A 152 2.50 -38.81 16.92
C THR A 152 3.52 -39.27 17.96
N GLU A 153 4.68 -39.77 17.55
CA GLU A 153 5.74 -40.20 18.48
C GLU A 153 6.55 -39.04 19.07
N VAL A 154 6.52 -37.87 18.42
CA VAL A 154 7.40 -36.73 18.73
C VAL A 154 6.61 -35.50 19.16
N MET A 155 5.35 -35.36 18.72
CA MET A 155 4.50 -34.22 19.07
C MET A 155 4.29 -34.07 20.59
N THR A 156 4.04 -32.85 21.04
CA THR A 156 3.48 -32.63 22.37
C THR A 156 2.00 -33.01 22.35
N PRO A 157 1.54 -33.99 23.15
CA PRO A 157 0.17 -34.47 23.11
C PRO A 157 -0.79 -33.46 23.74
N VAL A 158 -2.05 -33.46 23.29
CA VAL A 158 -3.04 -32.43 23.65
C VAL A 158 -3.26 -32.27 25.15
N GLU A 159 -3.13 -33.35 25.94
CA GLU A 159 -3.29 -33.32 27.40
C GLU A 159 -2.19 -32.51 28.11
N ARG A 160 -1.07 -32.25 27.42
CA ARG A 160 0.05 -31.43 27.89
C ARG A 160 0.09 -30.06 27.23
N LEU A 161 -0.80 -29.80 26.27
CA LEU A 161 -0.87 -28.50 25.61
C LEU A 161 -1.72 -27.53 26.42
N VAL A 162 -1.28 -26.28 26.43
CA VAL A 162 -2.12 -25.17 26.86
C VAL A 162 -2.97 -24.77 25.67
N THR A 163 -4.28 -24.78 25.85
CA THR A 163 -5.25 -24.39 24.82
C THR A 163 -6.13 -23.26 25.35
N ALA A 164 -6.81 -22.56 24.45
CA ALA A 164 -7.79 -21.54 24.81
C ALA A 164 -9.07 -21.70 23.97
N ARG A 165 -10.14 -21.00 24.35
CA ARG A 165 -11.42 -21.08 23.63
C ARG A 165 -11.43 -20.09 22.45
N PRO A 166 -12.20 -20.35 21.39
CA PRO A 166 -12.55 -19.33 20.41
C PRO A 166 -13.09 -18.08 21.10
N GLY A 167 -12.67 -16.90 20.66
CA GLY A 167 -13.04 -15.62 21.27
C GLY A 167 -12.14 -15.15 22.43
N THR A 168 -11.11 -15.93 22.80
CA THR A 168 -10.07 -15.47 23.75
C THR A 168 -9.45 -14.17 23.24
N THR A 169 -9.40 -13.17 24.11
CA THR A 169 -8.80 -11.86 23.80
C THR A 169 -7.28 -11.97 23.66
N LEU A 170 -6.65 -10.96 23.07
CA LEU A 170 -5.19 -10.96 22.92
C LEU A 170 -4.48 -10.83 24.25
N GLU A 171 -5.04 -10.05 25.16
CA GLU A 171 -4.54 -9.84 26.51
C GLU A 171 -4.59 -11.15 27.32
N GLU A 172 -5.69 -11.90 27.22
CA GLU A 172 -5.81 -13.23 27.82
C GLU A 172 -4.84 -14.23 27.19
N ALA A 173 -4.71 -14.22 25.85
CA ALA A 173 -3.79 -15.07 25.13
C ALA A 173 -2.32 -14.79 25.51
N GLU A 174 -1.95 -13.51 25.65
CA GLU A 174 -0.62 -13.07 26.10
C GLU A 174 -0.34 -13.59 27.50
N GLU A 175 -1.29 -13.43 28.42
CA GLU A 175 -1.15 -13.92 29.79
C GLU A 175 -1.03 -15.44 29.85
N LEU A 176 -1.79 -16.18 29.05
CA LEU A 176 -1.70 -17.64 28.96
C LEU A 176 -0.34 -18.10 28.43
N LEU A 177 0.13 -17.52 27.32
CA LEU A 177 1.44 -17.81 26.73
C LEU A 177 2.58 -17.47 27.71
N ARG A 178 2.50 -16.31 28.38
CA ARG A 178 3.48 -15.84 29.36
C ARG A 178 3.54 -16.73 30.60
N ARG A 179 2.38 -17.04 31.19
CA ARG A 179 2.26 -17.85 32.41
C ARG A 179 2.80 -19.26 32.21
N HIS A 180 2.46 -19.88 31.08
CA HIS A 180 2.86 -21.25 30.79
C HIS A 180 4.17 -21.36 29.99
N LYS A 181 4.78 -20.22 29.64
CA LYS A 181 6.06 -20.12 28.89
C LYS A 181 6.04 -20.91 27.58
N VAL A 182 4.92 -20.83 26.86
CA VAL A 182 4.74 -21.45 25.54
C VAL A 182 4.63 -20.37 24.47
N GLU A 183 4.97 -20.71 23.22
CA GLU A 183 4.96 -19.76 22.10
C GLU A 183 3.71 -19.86 21.22
N LYS A 184 2.90 -20.91 21.42
CA LYS A 184 1.76 -21.26 20.57
C LYS A 184 0.59 -21.67 21.44
N LEU A 185 -0.58 -21.14 21.12
CA LEU A 185 -1.83 -21.35 21.85
C LEU A 185 -2.91 -21.80 20.87
N PRO A 186 -3.14 -23.12 20.73
CA PRO A 186 -4.24 -23.65 19.94
C PRO A 186 -5.59 -23.21 20.53
N LEU A 187 -6.51 -22.80 19.67
CA LEU A 187 -7.88 -22.47 20.02
C LEU A 187 -8.77 -23.67 19.73
N VAL A 188 -9.44 -24.21 20.75
CA VAL A 188 -10.29 -25.40 20.63
C VAL A 188 -11.71 -25.12 21.12
N ASP A 189 -12.70 -25.61 20.37
CA ASP A 189 -14.10 -25.55 20.82
C ASP A 189 -14.42 -26.57 21.92
N GLU A 190 -15.67 -26.58 22.40
CA GLU A 190 -16.12 -27.48 23.47
C GLU A 190 -16.03 -28.97 23.08
N SER A 191 -16.00 -29.28 21.77
CA SER A 191 -15.83 -30.65 21.26
C SER A 191 -14.36 -31.05 21.05
N GLY A 192 -13.41 -30.18 21.41
CA GLY A 192 -11.97 -30.39 21.23
C GLY A 192 -11.50 -30.18 19.79
N ARG A 193 -12.33 -29.61 18.92
CA ARG A 193 -11.95 -29.32 17.53
C ARG A 193 -11.11 -28.06 17.46
N LEU A 194 -10.06 -28.11 16.66
CA LEU A 194 -9.20 -26.97 16.41
C LEU A 194 -9.96 -25.91 15.61
N LYS A 195 -10.00 -24.68 16.14
CA LYS A 195 -10.63 -23.50 15.54
C LYS A 195 -9.65 -22.37 15.26
N GLY A 196 -8.41 -22.51 15.72
CA GLY A 196 -7.36 -21.59 15.36
C GLY A 196 -6.06 -21.75 16.13
N LEU A 197 -5.12 -20.87 15.86
CA LEU A 197 -3.82 -20.84 16.53
C LEU A 197 -3.38 -19.39 16.75
N ILE A 198 -3.02 -19.04 17.99
CA ILE A 198 -2.36 -17.77 18.32
C ILE A 198 -0.89 -18.06 18.57
N THR A 199 0.00 -17.23 18.05
CA THR A 199 1.44 -17.32 18.35
C THR A 199 1.93 -16.09 19.11
N LEU A 200 2.93 -16.28 19.97
CA LEU A 200 3.60 -15.18 20.67
C LEU A 200 4.15 -14.13 19.70
N LYS A 201 4.64 -14.58 18.54
CA LYS A 201 5.15 -13.71 17.47
C LYS A 201 4.08 -12.73 16.98
N ASP A 202 2.83 -13.17 16.88
CA ASP A 202 1.73 -12.32 16.39
C ASP A 202 1.31 -11.29 17.43
N ILE A 203 1.34 -11.65 18.72
CA ILE A 203 1.09 -10.71 19.84
C ILE A 203 2.16 -9.62 19.87
N VAL A 204 3.44 -10.01 19.82
CA VAL A 204 4.56 -9.06 19.81
C VAL A 204 4.45 -8.09 18.63
N LYS A 205 4.15 -8.60 17.44
CA LYS A 205 3.96 -7.77 16.24
C LYS A 205 2.79 -6.82 16.36
N ARG A 206 1.66 -7.25 16.90
CA ARG A 206 0.49 -6.36 17.09
C ARG A 206 0.77 -5.24 18.08
N ARG A 207 1.58 -5.50 19.11
CA ARG A 207 2.04 -4.45 20.04
C ARG A 207 3.04 -3.50 19.38
N GLN A 208 3.92 -4.02 18.54
CA GLN A 208 4.90 -3.22 17.80
C GLN A 208 4.23 -2.34 16.73
N TYR A 209 3.21 -2.87 16.05
CA TYR A 209 2.51 -2.23 14.93
C TYR A 209 1.00 -2.17 15.20
N PRO A 210 0.56 -1.33 16.16
CA PRO A 210 -0.85 -1.24 16.54
C PRO A 210 -1.73 -0.67 15.42
N ASN A 211 -1.14 0.08 14.50
CA ASN A 211 -1.84 0.69 13.36
C ASN A 211 -1.86 -0.21 12.12
N ALA A 212 -1.35 -1.44 12.19
CA ALA A 212 -1.24 -2.30 11.03
C ALA A 212 -2.59 -2.53 10.34
N VAL A 213 -2.62 -2.40 9.01
CA VAL A 213 -3.79 -2.72 8.19
C VAL A 213 -3.72 -4.16 7.73
N LYS A 214 -4.80 -4.90 8.03
CA LYS A 214 -4.88 -6.33 7.84
C LYS A 214 -6.20 -6.70 7.18
N ASP A 215 -6.20 -7.79 6.42
CA ASP A 215 -7.40 -8.42 5.90
C ASP A 215 -8.17 -9.17 7.00
N VAL A 216 -9.29 -9.78 6.63
CA VAL A 216 -10.15 -10.56 7.55
C VAL A 216 -9.43 -11.77 8.16
N GLN A 217 -8.35 -12.26 7.54
CA GLN A 217 -7.51 -13.35 8.04
C GLN A 217 -6.34 -12.84 8.89
N GLY A 218 -6.26 -11.52 9.12
CA GLY A 218 -5.21 -10.86 9.89
C GLY A 218 -3.87 -10.78 9.16
N ARG A 219 -3.84 -10.98 7.84
CA ARG A 219 -2.64 -10.81 7.01
C ARG A 219 -2.54 -9.36 6.56
N LEU A 220 -1.33 -8.84 6.43
CA LEU A 220 -1.12 -7.46 5.96
C LEU A 220 -1.78 -7.21 4.60
N LEU A 221 -2.36 -6.02 4.42
CA LEU A 221 -2.90 -5.61 3.12
C LEU A 221 -1.77 -5.29 2.13
N VAL A 222 -1.99 -5.59 0.84
CA VAL A 222 -1.06 -5.27 -0.25
C VAL A 222 -1.81 -4.99 -1.55
N GLY A 223 -1.32 -4.00 -2.29
CA GLY A 223 -1.74 -3.73 -3.66
C GLY A 223 -0.71 -4.21 -4.68
N ALA A 224 -1.12 -4.40 -5.93
CA ALA A 224 -0.21 -4.67 -7.04
C ALA A 224 -0.67 -3.95 -8.32
N ALA A 225 0.27 -3.36 -9.05
CA ALA A 225 -0.03 -2.69 -10.30
C ALA A 225 -0.21 -3.67 -11.46
N VAL A 226 -1.12 -3.33 -12.37
CA VAL A 226 -1.35 -4.02 -13.64
C VAL A 226 -1.48 -2.97 -14.75
N GLY A 227 -1.07 -3.34 -15.97
CA GLY A 227 -1.26 -2.51 -17.17
C GLY A 227 -2.52 -2.92 -17.95
N ALA A 228 -2.69 -2.37 -19.15
CA ALA A 228 -3.72 -2.80 -20.11
C ALA A 228 -3.11 -3.60 -21.29
N SER A 229 -1.95 -4.23 -21.05
CA SER A 229 -1.22 -5.06 -22.00
C SER A 229 -1.87 -6.44 -22.15
N LYS A 230 -1.40 -7.21 -23.15
CA LYS A 230 -1.92 -8.55 -23.46
C LYS A 230 -1.79 -9.55 -22.31
N ASP A 231 -0.82 -9.36 -21.41
CA ASP A 231 -0.57 -10.21 -20.23
C ASP A 231 -1.49 -9.89 -19.04
N LEU A 232 -2.43 -8.95 -19.18
CA LEU A 232 -3.36 -8.57 -18.11
C LEU A 232 -4.13 -9.79 -17.54
N PRO A 233 -4.73 -10.69 -18.36
CA PRO A 233 -5.44 -11.86 -17.85
C PRO A 233 -4.57 -12.75 -16.95
N GLU A 234 -3.39 -13.15 -17.43
CA GLU A 234 -2.49 -14.03 -16.69
C GLU A 234 -1.94 -13.34 -15.44
N ARG A 235 -1.53 -12.07 -15.56
CA ARG A 235 -0.98 -11.30 -14.45
C ARG A 235 -2.01 -11.09 -13.35
N ALA A 236 -3.21 -10.64 -13.70
CA ALA A 236 -4.27 -10.39 -12.72
C ALA A 236 -4.67 -11.70 -12.00
N GLN A 237 -4.82 -12.80 -12.75
CA GLN A 237 -5.13 -14.10 -12.16
C GLN A 237 -4.05 -14.53 -11.14
N ALA A 238 -2.77 -14.47 -11.52
CA ALA A 238 -1.67 -14.86 -10.63
C ALA A 238 -1.58 -14.00 -9.36
N LEU A 239 -1.89 -12.71 -9.46
CA LEU A 239 -1.90 -11.79 -8.32
C LEU A 239 -3.10 -12.05 -7.38
N VAL A 240 -4.28 -12.31 -7.95
CA VAL A 240 -5.48 -12.67 -7.17
C VAL A 240 -5.27 -14.00 -6.46
N GLU A 241 -4.68 -15.00 -7.12
CA GLU A 241 -4.31 -16.28 -6.49
C GLU A 241 -3.23 -16.13 -5.41
N ALA A 242 -2.31 -15.17 -5.58
CA ALA A 242 -1.34 -14.81 -4.55
C ALA A 242 -1.98 -14.11 -3.33
N GLY A 243 -3.25 -13.68 -3.45
CA GLY A 243 -4.01 -13.04 -2.38
C GLY A 243 -3.82 -11.53 -2.30
N VAL A 244 -3.59 -10.85 -3.42
CA VAL A 244 -3.57 -9.38 -3.47
C VAL A 244 -4.93 -8.82 -3.04
N ASP A 245 -4.94 -7.72 -2.28
CA ASP A 245 -6.18 -7.11 -1.78
C ASP A 245 -6.74 -6.08 -2.76
N VAL A 246 -5.87 -5.42 -3.52
CA VAL A 246 -6.26 -4.42 -4.53
C VAL A 246 -5.35 -4.46 -5.77
N LEU A 247 -5.96 -4.50 -6.95
CA LEU A 247 -5.27 -4.28 -8.22
C LEU A 247 -5.28 -2.80 -8.57
N VAL A 248 -4.14 -2.27 -8.99
CA VAL A 248 -4.01 -0.88 -9.44
C VAL A 248 -3.79 -0.87 -10.95
N LEU A 249 -4.85 -0.63 -11.72
CA LEU A 249 -4.78 -0.46 -13.16
C LEU A 249 -4.16 0.92 -13.46
N ASP A 250 -2.87 0.91 -13.79
CA ASP A 250 -2.02 2.10 -13.80
C ASP A 250 -1.61 2.48 -15.23
N SER A 251 -2.09 3.62 -15.71
CA SER A 251 -1.81 4.18 -17.03
C SER A 251 -1.53 5.68 -16.98
N ALA A 252 -0.78 6.19 -17.96
CA ALA A 252 -0.63 7.64 -18.15
C ALA A 252 -1.96 8.32 -18.55
N HIS A 253 -2.88 7.58 -19.20
CA HIS A 253 -4.18 8.09 -19.61
C HIS A 253 -5.30 7.08 -19.33
N GLY A 254 -5.88 7.18 -18.13
CA GLY A 254 -6.93 6.29 -17.64
C GLY A 254 -8.28 6.46 -18.35
N HIS A 255 -8.50 7.58 -19.05
CA HIS A 255 -9.72 7.81 -19.83
C HIS A 255 -9.59 7.33 -21.29
N SER A 256 -8.74 6.34 -21.53
CA SER A 256 -8.59 5.69 -22.83
C SER A 256 -9.48 4.45 -22.93
N LYS A 257 -9.93 4.13 -24.15
CA LYS A 257 -10.79 2.96 -24.42
C LYS A 257 -10.20 1.66 -23.86
N GLY A 258 -8.92 1.41 -24.11
CA GLY A 258 -8.24 0.19 -23.65
C GLY A 258 -8.23 0.05 -22.12
N ILE A 259 -8.10 1.17 -21.38
CA ILE A 259 -8.16 1.14 -19.91
C ILE A 259 -9.59 0.89 -19.41
N LEU A 260 -10.59 1.50 -20.04
CA LEU A 260 -12.00 1.27 -19.68
C LEU A 260 -12.42 -0.19 -19.97
N GLU A 261 -11.90 -0.79 -21.03
CA GLU A 261 -12.11 -2.20 -21.36
C GLU A 261 -11.37 -3.13 -20.40
N ALA A 262 -10.11 -2.84 -20.08
CA ALA A 262 -9.33 -3.58 -19.08
C ALA A 262 -9.99 -3.54 -17.69
N LEU A 263 -10.50 -2.38 -17.27
CA LEU A 263 -11.24 -2.23 -16.02
C LEU A 263 -12.51 -3.09 -16.01
N ALA A 264 -13.31 -3.02 -17.07
CA ALA A 264 -14.51 -3.85 -17.20
C ALA A 264 -14.16 -5.34 -17.12
N TYR A 265 -13.13 -5.78 -17.83
CA TYR A 265 -12.63 -7.15 -17.78
C TYR A 265 -12.25 -7.60 -16.36
N LEU A 266 -11.48 -6.77 -15.62
CA LEU A 266 -11.10 -7.07 -14.25
C LEU A 266 -12.32 -7.21 -13.33
N LYS A 267 -13.29 -6.30 -13.46
CA LYS A 267 -14.52 -6.34 -12.66
C LYS A 267 -15.44 -7.51 -13.03
N GLU A 268 -15.56 -7.86 -14.30
CA GLU A 268 -16.33 -9.02 -14.77
C GLU A 268 -15.70 -10.34 -14.32
N THR A 269 -14.37 -10.45 -14.39
CA THR A 269 -13.64 -11.69 -14.11
C THR A 269 -13.50 -11.97 -12.61
N PHE A 270 -13.16 -10.95 -11.82
CA PHE A 270 -12.84 -11.12 -10.41
C PHE A 270 -13.94 -10.61 -9.47
N GLY A 271 -14.85 -9.77 -9.95
CA GLY A 271 -15.99 -9.27 -9.19
C GLY A 271 -15.57 -8.64 -7.86
N GLU A 272 -16.06 -9.23 -6.78
CA GLU A 272 -15.77 -8.78 -5.41
C GLU A 272 -14.54 -9.43 -4.77
N ARG A 273 -13.90 -10.40 -5.44
CA ARG A 273 -12.73 -11.12 -4.93
C ARG A 273 -11.52 -10.21 -4.76
N VAL A 274 -11.46 -9.10 -5.49
CA VAL A 274 -10.40 -8.10 -5.41
C VAL A 274 -10.96 -6.71 -5.69
N GLU A 275 -10.46 -5.70 -4.99
CA GLU A 275 -10.78 -4.30 -5.32
C GLU A 275 -9.93 -3.82 -6.50
N VAL A 276 -10.42 -2.87 -7.28
CA VAL A 276 -9.68 -2.29 -8.42
C VAL A 276 -9.61 -0.77 -8.28
N ILE A 277 -8.40 -0.25 -8.16
CA ILE A 277 -8.09 1.18 -8.30
C ILE A 277 -7.72 1.43 -9.76
N ALA A 278 -8.32 2.42 -10.41
CA ALA A 278 -8.00 2.75 -11.80
C ALA A 278 -7.54 4.20 -11.97
N GLY A 279 -6.54 4.42 -12.82
CA GLY A 279 -6.04 5.76 -13.16
C GLY A 279 -4.93 5.74 -14.20
N ASN A 280 -4.30 6.87 -14.50
CA ASN A 280 -4.56 8.19 -13.92
C ASN A 280 -5.52 9.01 -14.77
N VAL A 281 -6.35 9.79 -14.09
CA VAL A 281 -7.20 10.83 -14.71
C VAL A 281 -6.89 12.18 -14.09
N ALA A 282 -7.27 13.26 -14.75
CA ALA A 282 -7.09 14.62 -14.24
C ALA A 282 -8.32 15.52 -14.50
N THR A 283 -9.42 14.93 -14.97
CA THR A 283 -10.66 15.63 -15.34
C THR A 283 -11.87 14.95 -14.70
N ARG A 284 -12.95 15.72 -14.60
CA ARG A 284 -14.25 15.26 -14.11
C ARG A 284 -14.78 14.07 -14.90
N GLU A 285 -14.74 14.17 -16.23
CA GLU A 285 -15.26 13.17 -17.15
C GLU A 285 -14.45 11.88 -17.06
N GLY A 286 -13.12 11.98 -16.95
CA GLY A 286 -12.27 10.80 -16.79
C GLY A 286 -12.52 10.08 -15.47
N ALA A 287 -12.67 10.82 -14.37
CA ALA A 287 -12.99 10.23 -13.08
C ALA A 287 -14.37 9.56 -13.08
N ARG A 288 -15.37 10.23 -13.66
CA ARG A 288 -16.72 9.68 -13.81
C ARG A 288 -16.72 8.41 -14.66
N ALA A 289 -16.04 8.41 -15.80
CA ALA A 289 -15.97 7.26 -16.69
C ALA A 289 -15.38 6.02 -16.00
N LEU A 290 -14.30 6.18 -15.22
CA LEU A 290 -13.73 5.07 -14.44
C LEU A 290 -14.68 4.58 -13.35
N ALA A 291 -15.31 5.49 -12.61
CA ALA A 291 -16.25 5.15 -11.55
C ALA A 291 -17.49 4.40 -12.08
N GLU A 292 -18.10 4.88 -13.17
CA GLU A 292 -19.26 4.23 -13.82
C GLU A 292 -18.90 2.86 -14.43
N ARG A 293 -17.63 2.67 -14.80
CA ARG A 293 -17.11 1.37 -15.28
C ARG A 293 -16.75 0.40 -14.14
N GLY A 294 -16.99 0.79 -12.89
CA GLY A 294 -16.87 -0.09 -11.74
C GLY A 294 -15.55 -0.01 -10.98
N ALA A 295 -14.73 1.03 -11.19
CA ALA A 295 -13.57 1.28 -10.34
C ALA A 295 -14.01 1.43 -8.86
N ASP A 296 -13.31 0.75 -7.95
CA ASP A 296 -13.58 0.82 -6.51
C ASP A 296 -12.91 2.04 -5.87
N ALA A 297 -11.91 2.64 -6.54
CA ALA A 297 -11.41 4.00 -6.32
C ALA A 297 -10.75 4.55 -7.61
N VAL A 298 -10.68 5.88 -7.72
CA VAL A 298 -10.06 6.57 -8.85
C VAL A 298 -8.73 7.21 -8.43
N LYS A 299 -7.68 6.95 -9.20
CA LYS A 299 -6.35 7.56 -9.02
C LYS A 299 -6.17 8.78 -9.93
N VAL A 300 -5.75 9.90 -9.34
CA VAL A 300 -5.81 11.23 -9.95
C VAL A 300 -4.43 11.87 -10.00
N GLY A 301 -4.04 12.32 -11.20
CA GLY A 301 -2.84 13.12 -11.42
C GLY A 301 -2.16 12.79 -12.73
N ILE A 302 -2.10 13.76 -13.64
CA ILE A 302 -1.37 13.65 -14.92
C ILE A 302 -0.23 14.69 -14.94
N GLY A 303 0.99 14.17 -14.90
CA GLY A 303 2.22 14.95 -14.88
C GLY A 303 2.62 15.74 -13.60
N PRO A 304 2.00 15.59 -12.41
CA PRO A 304 2.44 16.36 -11.22
C PRO A 304 3.69 15.76 -10.56
N GLY A 305 4.06 14.52 -10.88
CA GLY A 305 5.17 13.81 -10.23
C GLY A 305 6.51 14.54 -10.42
N SER A 306 7.35 14.54 -9.38
CA SER A 306 8.63 15.30 -9.35
C SER A 306 9.67 14.89 -10.41
N ILE A 307 9.42 13.79 -11.10
CA ILE A 307 10.29 13.15 -12.09
C ILE A 307 9.55 12.85 -13.40
N CYS A 308 8.31 13.35 -13.52
CA CYS A 308 7.48 13.18 -14.70
C CYS A 308 7.65 14.39 -15.61
N THR A 309 7.87 14.16 -16.90
CA THR A 309 8.03 15.21 -17.91
C THR A 309 6.85 15.25 -18.88
N THR A 310 5.78 14.47 -18.67
CA THR A 310 4.57 14.45 -19.52
C THR A 310 4.09 15.85 -19.89
N ARG A 311 3.95 16.78 -18.92
CA ARG A 311 3.49 18.16 -19.19
C ARG A 311 4.43 18.94 -20.10
N VAL A 312 5.74 18.69 -19.98
CA VAL A 312 6.77 19.40 -20.74
C VAL A 312 6.88 18.82 -22.15
N VAL A 313 6.90 17.49 -22.27
CA VAL A 313 7.13 16.79 -23.54
C VAL A 313 5.87 16.73 -24.40
N THR A 314 4.70 16.52 -23.79
CA THR A 314 3.42 16.34 -24.51
C THR A 314 2.51 17.58 -24.45
N GLY A 315 2.75 18.49 -23.51
CA GLY A 315 1.83 19.60 -23.22
C GLY A 315 0.59 19.21 -22.43
N VAL A 316 0.41 17.94 -22.03
CA VAL A 316 -0.82 17.43 -21.39
C VAL A 316 -0.68 17.40 -19.87
N GLY A 317 -1.68 17.94 -19.17
CA GLY A 317 -1.82 17.81 -17.71
C GLY A 317 -2.76 18.85 -17.10
N VAL A 318 -3.04 18.71 -15.81
CA VAL A 318 -3.85 19.66 -15.02
C VAL A 318 -3.17 19.91 -13.68
N PRO A 319 -3.05 21.16 -13.20
CA PRO A 319 -2.55 21.46 -11.85
C PRO A 319 -3.25 20.61 -10.77
N GLN A 320 -2.48 20.09 -9.81
CA GLN A 320 -2.90 18.90 -9.06
C GLN A 320 -4.07 19.15 -8.10
N ILE A 321 -4.16 20.34 -7.47
CA ILE A 321 -5.31 20.67 -6.62
C ILE A 321 -6.59 20.73 -7.47
N THR A 322 -6.54 21.40 -8.63
CA THR A 322 -7.67 21.42 -9.56
C THR A 322 -8.04 20.03 -10.07
N ALA A 323 -7.06 19.19 -10.41
CA ALA A 323 -7.33 17.82 -10.85
C ALA A 323 -8.08 17.00 -9.79
N ILE A 324 -7.69 17.13 -8.51
CA ILE A 324 -8.37 16.47 -7.39
C ILE A 324 -9.80 16.99 -7.26
N LEU A 325 -10.01 18.31 -7.25
CA LEU A 325 -11.33 18.93 -7.14
C LEU A 325 -12.28 18.49 -8.27
N GLU A 326 -11.80 18.48 -9.51
CA GLU A 326 -12.60 18.03 -10.67
C GLU A 326 -12.93 16.53 -10.60
N ALA A 327 -11.97 15.69 -10.20
CA ALA A 327 -12.21 14.27 -10.04
C ALA A 327 -13.24 13.97 -8.93
N VAL A 328 -13.12 14.65 -7.78
CA VAL A 328 -14.08 14.56 -6.67
C VAL A 328 -15.48 15.00 -7.12
N ALA A 329 -15.57 16.08 -7.90
CA ALA A 329 -16.84 16.54 -8.47
C ALA A 329 -17.45 15.52 -9.45
N GLY A 330 -16.61 14.79 -10.19
CA GLY A 330 -17.03 13.76 -11.16
C GLY A 330 -17.59 12.48 -10.53
N VAL A 331 -17.20 12.17 -9.29
CA VAL A 331 -17.60 10.94 -8.58
C VAL A 331 -18.52 11.18 -7.38
N LYS A 332 -18.95 12.43 -7.14
CA LYS A 332 -19.74 12.83 -5.96
C LYS A 332 -21.01 12.00 -5.74
N ASP A 333 -21.62 11.53 -6.83
CA ASP A 333 -22.86 10.79 -6.90
C ASP A 333 -22.65 9.27 -7.01
N LEU A 334 -21.40 8.79 -7.00
CA LEU A 334 -21.05 7.39 -7.28
C LEU A 334 -20.45 6.63 -6.10
N ASP A 335 -20.30 7.25 -4.92
CA ASP A 335 -19.68 6.65 -3.73
C ASP A 335 -18.34 5.94 -4.04
N VAL A 336 -17.46 6.63 -4.75
CA VAL A 336 -16.14 6.13 -5.17
C VAL A 336 -15.05 7.05 -4.61
N PRO A 337 -14.12 6.50 -3.79
CA PRO A 337 -12.98 7.26 -3.28
C PRO A 337 -12.03 7.77 -4.37
N VAL A 338 -11.32 8.86 -4.03
CA VAL A 338 -10.33 9.51 -4.89
C VAL A 338 -8.96 9.46 -4.22
N ILE A 339 -7.93 9.10 -4.99
CA ILE A 339 -6.54 9.02 -4.54
C ILE A 339 -5.72 10.06 -5.31
N ALA A 340 -5.08 10.99 -4.61
CA ALA A 340 -4.19 11.98 -5.22
C ALA A 340 -2.79 11.38 -5.42
N ASP A 341 -2.30 11.34 -6.65
CA ASP A 341 -1.03 10.73 -7.04
C ASP A 341 -0.05 11.75 -7.63
N GLY A 342 1.06 11.99 -6.93
CA GLY A 342 2.14 12.88 -7.36
C GLY A 342 1.98 14.37 -6.99
N GLY A 343 3.09 15.11 -7.10
CA GLY A 343 3.17 16.55 -6.83
C GLY A 343 3.34 16.97 -5.36
N ILE A 344 3.31 16.00 -4.44
CA ILE A 344 3.43 16.24 -2.99
C ILE A 344 4.92 16.31 -2.62
N LYS A 345 5.34 17.45 -2.07
CA LYS A 345 6.72 17.70 -1.65
C LYS A 345 6.84 17.69 -0.12
N TYR A 346 5.85 18.28 0.55
CA TYR A 346 5.83 18.48 2.00
C TYR A 346 4.63 17.81 2.66
N THR A 347 4.69 17.64 3.97
CA THR A 347 3.58 17.07 4.76
C THR A 347 2.32 17.94 4.66
N GLY A 348 2.46 19.25 4.48
CA GLY A 348 1.35 20.17 4.22
C GLY A 348 0.62 19.89 2.90
N ASP A 349 1.32 19.39 1.87
CA ASP A 349 0.69 19.08 0.58
C ASP A 349 -0.22 17.84 0.69
N VAL A 350 0.10 16.90 1.59
CA VAL A 350 -0.79 15.79 1.93
C VAL A 350 -2.08 16.31 2.55
N ALA A 351 -1.98 17.24 3.50
CA ALA A 351 -3.16 17.87 4.10
C ALA A 351 -3.99 18.63 3.04
N LYS A 352 -3.35 19.40 2.15
CA LYS A 352 -4.04 20.11 1.06
C LYS A 352 -4.72 19.15 0.08
N ALA A 353 -4.07 18.03 -0.29
CA ALA A 353 -4.68 17.03 -1.17
C ALA A 353 -5.94 16.41 -0.56
N ILE A 354 -5.89 16.05 0.73
CA ILE A 354 -7.05 15.48 1.44
C ILE A 354 -8.13 16.55 1.61
N ALA A 355 -7.79 17.77 2.00
CA ALA A 355 -8.74 18.89 2.09
C ALA A 355 -9.39 19.24 0.74
N ALA A 356 -8.71 19.02 -0.39
CA ALA A 356 -9.29 19.13 -1.73
C ALA A 356 -10.28 18.00 -2.07
N GLY A 357 -10.47 17.03 -1.17
CA GLY A 357 -11.48 15.99 -1.27
C GLY A 357 -10.93 14.60 -1.57
N ALA A 358 -9.61 14.43 -1.74
CA ALA A 358 -9.02 13.09 -1.82
C ALA A 358 -9.20 12.32 -0.50
N HIS A 359 -9.38 11.00 -0.59
CA HIS A 359 -9.45 10.12 0.59
C HIS A 359 -8.07 9.66 1.03
N ALA A 360 -7.15 9.52 0.07
CA ALA A 360 -5.77 9.10 0.31
C ALA A 360 -4.81 9.76 -0.68
N VAL A 361 -3.53 9.71 -0.37
CA VAL A 361 -2.45 10.16 -1.25
C VAL A 361 -1.53 9.00 -1.62
N MET A 362 -1.02 9.00 -2.85
CA MET A 362 0.03 8.08 -3.30
C MET A 362 1.35 8.84 -3.42
N LEU A 363 2.38 8.35 -2.74
CA LEU A 363 3.67 9.03 -2.60
C LEU A 363 4.80 8.23 -3.28
N GLY A 364 5.60 8.93 -4.08
CA GLY A 364 6.83 8.42 -4.69
C GLY A 364 8.08 8.96 -3.99
N SER A 365 8.56 10.13 -4.42
CA SER A 365 9.82 10.75 -3.95
C SER A 365 9.93 10.95 -2.44
N MET A 366 8.80 11.14 -1.74
CA MET A 366 8.80 11.25 -0.28
C MET A 366 9.28 9.97 0.40
N LEU A 367 9.04 8.80 -0.22
CA LEU A 367 9.34 7.47 0.31
C LEU A 367 10.54 6.80 -0.38
N ALA A 368 10.92 7.21 -1.59
CA ALA A 368 12.01 6.58 -2.35
C ALA A 368 13.40 6.61 -1.65
N GLY A 369 13.58 7.51 -0.69
CA GLY A 369 14.83 7.66 0.07
C GLY A 369 14.92 6.79 1.32
N THR A 370 13.91 5.97 1.63
CA THR A 370 13.87 5.21 2.89
C THR A 370 14.58 3.87 2.77
N ASP A 371 14.89 3.25 3.91
CA ASP A 371 15.58 1.95 3.98
C ASP A 371 14.89 0.87 3.14
N GLU A 372 13.57 0.81 3.21
CA GLU A 372 12.73 -0.23 2.60
C GLU A 372 12.47 -0.02 1.10
N ALA A 373 12.81 1.15 0.56
CA ALA A 373 12.70 1.42 -0.86
C ALA A 373 13.78 0.63 -1.64
N PRO A 374 13.44 0.00 -2.78
CA PRO A 374 14.35 -0.86 -3.55
C PRO A 374 15.46 -0.09 -4.29
N GLY A 375 15.38 1.25 -4.35
CA GLY A 375 16.38 2.08 -5.00
C GLY A 375 17.78 1.91 -4.40
N GLU A 376 18.79 1.83 -5.27
CA GLU A 376 20.20 1.69 -4.87
C GLU A 376 20.68 2.90 -4.08
N GLU A 377 21.44 2.65 -3.01
CA GLU A 377 22.10 3.70 -2.25
C GLU A 377 23.38 4.19 -2.93
N VAL A 378 23.51 5.51 -3.07
CA VAL A 378 24.66 6.17 -3.68
C VAL A 378 25.25 7.17 -2.69
N LEU A 379 26.57 7.15 -2.52
CA LEU A 379 27.29 8.17 -1.77
C LEU A 379 27.76 9.28 -2.73
N LYS A 380 27.33 10.52 -2.47
CA LYS A 380 27.75 11.69 -3.26
C LYS A 380 28.09 12.84 -2.32
N ASP A 381 29.28 13.40 -2.46
CA ASP A 381 29.78 14.52 -1.66
C ASP A 381 29.66 14.28 -0.14
N GLY A 382 29.92 13.04 0.29
CA GLY A 382 29.83 12.61 1.70
C GLY A 382 28.40 12.43 2.24
N ARG A 383 27.37 12.57 1.40
CA ARG A 383 25.96 12.37 1.76
C ARG A 383 25.38 11.13 1.06
N ARG A 384 24.50 10.42 1.76
CA ARG A 384 23.77 9.25 1.23
C ARG A 384 22.53 9.70 0.46
N TYR A 385 22.33 9.11 -0.71
CA TYR A 385 21.17 9.27 -1.57
C TYR A 385 20.65 7.90 -1.99
N LYS A 386 19.42 7.84 -2.50
CA LYS A 386 18.90 6.69 -3.24
C LYS A 386 18.53 7.07 -4.67
N LEU A 387 18.79 6.16 -5.62
CA LEU A 387 18.34 6.31 -7.00
C LEU A 387 16.81 6.31 -7.06
N TYR A 388 16.27 7.25 -7.83
CA TYR A 388 14.83 7.43 -8.00
C TYR A 388 14.53 7.76 -9.46
N ARG A 389 13.65 7.00 -10.10
CA ARG A 389 13.36 7.17 -11.53
C ARG A 389 11.89 7.06 -11.86
N GLY A 390 11.50 7.70 -12.95
CA GLY A 390 10.10 7.78 -13.38
C GLY A 390 9.75 6.56 -14.19
N MET A 391 8.50 6.11 -14.10
CA MET A 391 8.05 5.01 -14.96
C MET A 391 8.15 5.38 -16.45
N GLY A 392 8.15 6.68 -16.78
CA GLY A 392 8.37 7.20 -18.13
C GLY A 392 9.85 7.43 -18.48
N SER A 393 10.80 7.11 -17.60
CA SER A 393 12.22 7.20 -17.90
C SER A 393 12.63 6.09 -18.87
N LEU A 394 13.69 6.32 -19.65
CA LEU A 394 14.21 5.29 -20.55
C LEU A 394 14.59 4.00 -19.82
N GLY A 395 15.18 4.10 -18.62
CA GLY A 395 15.56 2.93 -17.84
C GLY A 395 14.35 2.13 -17.35
N ALA A 396 13.30 2.80 -16.85
CA ALA A 396 12.09 2.12 -16.41
C ALA A 396 11.28 1.54 -17.57
N MET A 397 11.13 2.27 -18.68
CA MET A 397 10.38 1.81 -19.86
C MET A 397 11.01 0.56 -20.47
N ARG A 398 12.35 0.51 -20.56
CA ARG A 398 13.10 -0.68 -21.00
C ARG A 398 12.91 -1.90 -20.10
N GLN A 399 12.42 -1.71 -18.87
CA GLN A 399 12.18 -2.76 -17.89
C GLN A 399 10.69 -3.12 -17.72
N GLY A 400 9.81 -2.66 -18.62
CA GLY A 400 8.42 -3.14 -18.69
C GLY A 400 7.32 -2.13 -18.33
N SER A 401 7.64 -0.83 -18.38
CA SER A 401 6.65 0.24 -18.18
C SER A 401 6.30 1.02 -19.44
N ALA A 402 6.77 0.59 -20.61
CA ALA A 402 6.51 1.27 -21.89
C ALA A 402 5.01 1.27 -22.27
N ASP A 403 4.27 0.20 -21.98
CA ASP A 403 2.82 0.09 -22.21
C ASP A 403 2.01 1.15 -21.45
N ARG A 404 2.48 1.56 -20.26
CA ARG A 404 1.86 2.65 -19.47
C ARG A 404 1.77 3.95 -20.28
N TYR A 405 2.72 4.16 -21.19
CA TYR A 405 2.85 5.32 -22.08
C TYR A 405 2.50 4.98 -23.54
N PHE A 406 1.80 3.86 -23.77
CA PHE A 406 1.35 3.44 -25.11
C PHE A 406 2.51 3.21 -26.11
N GLN A 407 3.67 2.81 -25.60
CA GLN A 407 4.90 2.60 -26.37
C GLN A 407 5.40 1.14 -26.31
N ASP A 408 4.48 0.18 -26.09
CA ASP A 408 4.80 -1.25 -26.11
C ASP A 408 5.24 -1.66 -27.53
N PRO A 409 6.42 -2.28 -27.72
CA PRO A 409 6.88 -2.71 -29.04
C PRO A 409 6.07 -3.90 -29.58
N ASP A 410 4.87 -3.64 -30.07
CA ASP A 410 4.05 -4.61 -30.80
C ASP A 410 3.97 -4.19 -32.27
N LYS A 411 5.06 -4.45 -33.01
CA LYS A 411 5.13 -4.57 -34.48
C LYS A 411 6.53 -5.05 -34.86
N GLY A 412 6.58 -6.10 -35.69
CA GLY A 412 7.82 -6.60 -36.25
C GLY A 412 8.62 -5.50 -36.95
N GLU A 413 9.91 -5.76 -37.10
CA GLU A 413 10.98 -4.85 -37.56
C GLU A 413 11.69 -4.12 -36.41
N THR A 414 12.96 -4.49 -36.20
CA THR A 414 14.18 -3.72 -35.84
C THR A 414 14.15 -2.35 -35.12
N GLU A 415 13.01 -1.84 -34.63
CA GLU A 415 12.79 -0.50 -34.07
C GLU A 415 12.65 -0.45 -32.54
N ALA A 416 13.09 -1.47 -31.81
CA ALA A 416 13.17 -1.49 -30.34
C ALA A 416 14.10 -0.41 -29.70
N LYS A 417 14.43 0.69 -30.42
CA LYS A 417 15.43 1.69 -30.02
C LYS A 417 14.90 3.13 -29.86
N LYS A 418 13.70 3.49 -30.32
CA LYS A 418 13.22 4.89 -30.27
C LYS A 418 12.02 5.05 -29.32
N LEU A 419 12.29 5.06 -28.02
CA LEU A 419 11.30 5.45 -27.01
C LEU A 419 11.31 6.98 -26.83
N VAL A 420 10.14 7.57 -26.60
CA VAL A 420 9.96 8.98 -26.22
C VAL A 420 9.66 9.03 -24.71
N PRO A 421 10.66 9.34 -23.87
CA PRO A 421 10.48 9.29 -22.42
C PRO A 421 9.62 10.45 -21.90
N GLU A 422 8.71 10.11 -21.00
CA GLU A 422 7.87 11.04 -20.24
C GLU A 422 8.27 11.12 -18.76
N GLY A 423 9.52 10.73 -18.46
CA GLY A 423 10.13 10.85 -17.14
C GLY A 423 11.65 10.89 -17.20
N ILE A 424 12.24 11.22 -16.05
CA ILE A 424 13.69 11.31 -15.85
C ILE A 424 14.15 10.35 -14.75
N GLU A 425 15.47 10.24 -14.60
CA GLU A 425 16.13 9.54 -13.51
C GLU A 425 16.92 10.56 -12.68
N GLY A 426 16.90 10.38 -11.37
CA GLY A 426 17.56 11.26 -10.43
C GLY A 426 17.89 10.53 -9.13
N MET A 427 18.15 11.31 -8.09
CA MET A 427 18.45 10.78 -6.76
C MET A 427 17.72 11.62 -5.71
N VAL A 428 17.30 10.97 -4.63
CA VAL A 428 16.68 11.62 -3.47
C VAL A 428 17.55 11.42 -2.23
N PRO A 429 17.59 12.37 -1.28
CA PRO A 429 18.32 12.19 -0.04
C PRO A 429 17.87 10.93 0.70
N TYR A 430 18.81 10.24 1.34
CA TYR A 430 18.51 9.13 2.24
C TYR A 430 17.75 9.64 3.48
N LYS A 431 16.72 8.90 3.90
CA LYS A 431 15.76 9.33 4.94
C LYS A 431 15.65 8.38 6.14
N GLY A 432 16.37 7.26 6.16
CA GLY A 432 16.23 6.25 7.20
C GLY A 432 14.94 5.42 7.05
N PRO A 433 14.40 4.86 8.14
CA PRO A 433 13.22 3.99 8.09
C PRO A 433 11.96 4.73 7.60
N VAL A 434 11.12 4.05 6.82
CA VAL A 434 9.86 4.64 6.33
C VAL A 434 8.90 5.03 7.47
N ALA A 435 8.95 4.31 8.59
CA ALA A 435 8.13 4.60 9.76
C ALA A 435 8.34 6.03 10.30
N ASP A 436 9.58 6.51 10.31
CA ASP A 436 9.91 7.87 10.77
C ASP A 436 9.36 8.93 9.80
N VAL A 437 9.44 8.66 8.50
CA VAL A 437 8.89 9.54 7.46
C VAL A 437 7.36 9.58 7.55
N LEU A 438 6.70 8.43 7.69
CA LEU A 438 5.25 8.35 7.84
C LEU A 438 4.77 9.04 9.11
N TYR A 439 5.49 8.89 10.23
CA TYR A 439 5.19 9.59 11.48
C TYR A 439 5.14 11.10 11.28
N GLN A 440 6.11 11.68 10.56
CA GLN A 440 6.13 13.11 10.25
C GLN A 440 4.99 13.53 9.32
N ILE A 441 4.68 12.74 8.28
CA ILE A 441 3.58 13.03 7.36
C ILE A 441 2.23 13.02 8.10
N VAL A 442 1.97 11.99 8.89
CA VAL A 442 0.74 11.84 9.66
C VAL A 442 0.65 12.90 10.76
N GLY A 443 1.77 13.25 11.40
CA GLY A 443 1.84 14.36 12.35
C GLY A 443 1.47 15.70 11.72
N GLY A 444 1.98 15.99 10.52
CA GLY A 444 1.62 17.17 9.74
C GLY A 444 0.13 17.22 9.39
N LEU A 445 -0.44 16.09 8.96
CA LEU A 445 -1.88 15.97 8.68
C LEU A 445 -2.74 16.21 9.93
N ARG A 446 -2.40 15.56 11.05
CA ARG A 446 -3.09 15.75 12.34
C ARG A 446 -3.05 17.20 12.80
N SER A 447 -1.91 17.87 12.62
CA SER A 447 -1.76 19.29 12.93
C SER A 447 -2.71 20.14 12.08
N ALA A 448 -2.73 19.94 10.76
CA ALA A 448 -3.63 20.65 9.86
C ALA A 448 -5.11 20.40 10.18
N MET A 449 -5.49 19.16 10.52
CA MET A 449 -6.84 18.82 10.97
C MET A 449 -7.20 19.52 12.29
N GLY A 450 -6.25 19.68 13.22
CA GLY A 450 -6.43 20.47 14.43
C GLY A 450 -6.67 21.95 14.15
N TYR A 451 -5.91 22.56 13.22
CA TYR A 451 -6.10 23.95 12.80
C TYR A 451 -7.44 24.21 12.10
N VAL A 452 -7.97 23.23 11.38
CA VAL A 452 -9.29 23.32 10.72
C VAL A 452 -10.42 22.85 11.64
N GLY A 453 -10.10 22.25 12.79
CA GLY A 453 -11.08 21.66 13.71
C GLY A 453 -11.88 20.53 13.11
N ALA A 454 -11.18 19.57 12.50
CA ALA A 454 -11.77 18.37 11.91
C ALA A 454 -11.40 17.11 12.72
N PRO A 455 -12.36 16.42 13.35
CA PRO A 455 -12.11 15.22 14.14
C PRO A 455 -11.69 14.01 13.29
N ASP A 456 -12.05 13.97 12.01
CA ASP A 456 -11.77 12.87 11.10
C ASP A 456 -11.56 13.33 9.64
N ILE A 457 -11.07 12.41 8.80
CA ILE A 457 -10.78 12.67 7.38
C ILE A 457 -12.03 13.16 6.63
N GLU A 458 -13.20 12.59 6.92
CA GLU A 458 -14.43 12.94 6.21
C GLU A 458 -14.88 14.37 6.51
N THR A 459 -14.80 14.76 7.78
CA THR A 459 -15.07 16.13 8.21
C THR A 459 -14.03 17.08 7.63
N PHE A 460 -12.76 16.70 7.60
CA PHE A 460 -11.69 17.53 7.04
C PHE A 460 -11.92 17.81 5.55
N ARG A 461 -12.27 16.79 4.76
CA ARG A 461 -12.59 16.89 3.32
C ARG A 461 -13.77 17.83 3.05
N LYS A 462 -14.77 17.88 3.94
CA LYS A 462 -15.99 18.70 3.77
C LYS A 462 -15.87 20.12 4.31
N LYS A 463 -15.14 20.29 5.42
CA LYS A 463 -15.05 21.55 6.16
C LYS A 463 -13.91 22.43 5.68
N ALA A 464 -12.79 21.84 5.28
CA ALA A 464 -11.59 22.61 4.93
C ALA A 464 -11.85 23.59 3.78
N ARG A 465 -11.29 24.79 3.90
CA ARG A 465 -11.36 25.84 2.88
C ARG A 465 -9.96 26.31 2.54
N PHE A 466 -9.79 26.75 1.31
CA PHE A 466 -8.53 27.29 0.82
C PHE A 466 -8.60 28.81 0.64
N VAL A 467 -7.46 29.46 0.82
CA VAL A 467 -7.19 30.81 0.31
C VAL A 467 -6.11 30.72 -0.76
N ARG A 468 -6.28 31.44 -1.88
CA ARG A 468 -5.25 31.54 -2.91
C ARG A 468 -4.18 32.53 -2.47
N MET A 469 -2.93 32.24 -2.79
CA MET A 469 -1.80 33.12 -2.55
C MET A 469 -1.03 33.42 -3.83
N THR A 470 -0.27 34.51 -3.81
CA THR A 470 0.66 34.85 -4.89
C THR A 470 2.03 34.21 -4.62
N MET A 471 2.98 34.33 -5.56
CA MET A 471 4.36 33.89 -5.32
C MET A 471 5.03 34.58 -4.13
N ALA A 472 4.65 35.83 -3.82
CA ALA A 472 5.15 36.50 -2.61
C ALA A 472 4.64 35.80 -1.34
N GLY A 473 3.38 35.34 -1.35
CA GLY A 473 2.82 34.54 -0.26
C GLY A 473 3.49 33.17 -0.11
N LEU A 474 3.91 32.54 -1.21
CA LEU A 474 4.71 31.31 -1.15
C LEU A 474 6.09 31.58 -0.51
N ILE A 475 6.77 32.65 -0.92
CA ILE A 475 8.06 33.04 -0.33
C ILE A 475 7.92 33.31 1.17
N GLU A 476 6.86 33.99 1.59
CA GLU A 476 6.51 34.22 3.01
C GLU A 476 6.21 32.91 3.76
N SER A 477 5.54 31.96 3.11
CA SER A 477 5.15 30.69 3.74
C SER A 477 6.34 29.81 4.12
N HIS A 478 7.45 29.91 3.37
CA HIS A 478 8.70 29.24 3.70
C HIS A 478 9.52 30.07 4.70
N PRO A 479 10.36 29.46 5.56
CA PRO A 479 11.38 30.20 6.31
C PRO A 479 12.18 31.12 5.39
N HIS A 480 12.21 32.40 5.74
CA HIS A 480 12.85 33.49 5.00
C HIS A 480 13.67 34.36 5.96
N ASP A 481 14.63 35.10 5.40
CA ASP A 481 15.51 36.04 6.12
C ASP A 481 16.33 35.45 7.28
N VAL A 482 16.65 34.14 7.21
CA VAL A 482 17.49 33.42 8.17
C VAL A 482 18.42 32.41 7.49
N VAL A 483 19.54 32.10 8.14
CA VAL A 483 20.42 30.98 7.75
C VAL A 483 20.00 29.72 8.49
N VAL A 484 19.61 28.68 7.75
CA VAL A 484 19.22 27.39 8.34
C VAL A 484 20.46 26.67 8.86
N VAL A 485 20.58 26.54 10.18
CA VAL A 485 21.70 25.83 10.84
C VAL A 485 21.42 24.33 10.99
N LYS A 486 20.14 23.94 11.10
CA LYS A 486 19.71 22.55 11.24
C LYS A 486 18.35 22.36 10.58
N GLU A 487 18.26 21.44 9.63
CA GLU A 487 17.00 21.08 8.99
C GLU A 487 16.15 20.17 9.90
N ALA A 488 14.83 20.30 9.77
CA ALA A 488 13.88 19.42 10.44
C ALA A 488 13.52 18.23 9.53
N PRO A 489 13.20 17.04 10.07
CA PRO A 489 12.89 15.86 9.26
C PRO A 489 11.73 16.05 8.27
N ASN A 490 10.83 16.99 8.55
CA ASN A 490 9.64 17.31 7.77
C ASN A 490 9.83 18.50 6.81
N TYR A 491 11.02 19.13 6.75
CA TYR A 491 11.25 20.32 5.94
C TYR A 491 12.71 20.43 5.46
N SER A 492 12.88 20.47 4.13
CA SER A 492 14.12 20.86 3.45
C SER A 492 13.79 21.78 2.28
N ARG A 493 14.69 22.71 1.94
CA ARG A 493 14.51 23.62 0.80
C ARG A 493 15.45 23.28 -0.35
#